data_AF-A0A2H0ETF2-F1
#
_entry.id   AF-A0A2H0ETF2-F1
#
_cell.length_a   1.000
_cell.length_b   1.000
_cell.length_c   1.000
_cell.angle_alpha   90.00
_cell.angle_beta   90.00
_cell.angle_gamma   90.00
#
_symmetry.space_group_name_H-M   'P 1'
#
loop_
_entity.id
_entity.type
_entity.pdbx_description
1 polymer ?
#
loop_
_entity_poly.entity_id
_entity_poly.type
_entity_poly.pdbx_seq_one_letter_code
_entity_poly.pdbx_strand_id
1 'polypeptide(L)'
;MQTGRAPALRPAVLAPLEAEEAARRRDAGGVLRADAPGGGGADALGGGFTDAPVQSAHVFRATLAALSRPGAILRVTGAAPPAPLSAAAGAPLLALTDATTPPHLAGAADCALVRDWVTFHCGAALAAAEQAMCALGDWAALQPVDRFAVGAPEYPDRAATLIVEAPSLAMQGARLNGPGIRDAARSAPRRRPAAAAP
;
A
#
# COMPACT_ATOMS: atom_id res chain seq x y z
N MET A 1 38.54 16.68 -29.98
CA MET A 1 38.08 15.29 -30.24
C MET A 1 37.26 14.84 -29.05
N GLN A 2 36.11 14.20 -29.30
CA GLN A 2 35.15 13.81 -28.26
C GLN A 2 35.18 12.30 -28.09
N THR A 3 35.41 11.82 -26.86
CA THR A 3 35.31 10.40 -26.51
C THR A 3 34.24 10.24 -25.44
N GLY A 4 33.25 9.39 -25.74
CA GLY A 4 31.99 9.33 -25.00
C GLY A 4 32.11 8.64 -23.65
N ARG A 5 31.44 9.20 -22.63
CA ARG A 5 31.23 8.55 -21.34
C ARG A 5 30.08 7.55 -21.47
N ALA A 6 30.38 6.26 -21.33
CA ALA A 6 29.36 5.21 -21.34
C ALA A 6 28.36 5.39 -20.17
N PRO A 7 27.05 5.13 -20.38
CA PRO A 7 26.05 5.22 -19.32
C PRO A 7 26.17 4.03 -18.35
N ALA A 8 26.19 4.32 -17.05
CA ALA A 8 26.17 3.28 -16.02
C ALA A 8 24.78 2.61 -15.95
N LEU A 9 24.72 1.31 -16.19
CA LEU A 9 23.48 0.53 -16.25
C LEU A 9 23.13 -0.13 -14.89
N ARG A 10 21.89 0.10 -14.46
CA ARG A 10 20.94 -0.79 -13.72
C ARG A 10 21.48 -1.71 -12.60
N PRO A 11 20.90 -1.65 -11.39
CA PRO A 11 20.63 -2.84 -10.60
C PRO A 11 19.31 -3.50 -11.04
N ALA A 12 19.34 -4.81 -11.27
CA ALA A 12 18.17 -5.68 -11.43
C ALA A 12 18.29 -6.82 -10.41
N VAL A 13 17.19 -7.20 -9.74
CA VAL A 13 17.14 -8.38 -8.86
C VAL A 13 15.72 -8.97 -8.92
N LEU A 14 15.62 -10.28 -9.18
CA LEU A 14 14.36 -11.04 -9.24
C LEU A 14 14.61 -12.54 -8.98
N ALA A 15 13.71 -13.17 -8.20
CA ALA A 15 13.52 -14.63 -7.96
C ALA A 15 14.72 -15.48 -7.46
N PRO A 16 14.43 -16.64 -6.83
CA PRO A 16 14.15 -17.90 -7.53
C PRO A 16 12.82 -18.57 -7.08
N LEU A 17 12.25 -19.65 -7.62
CA LEU A 17 12.20 -20.45 -8.89
C LEU A 17 11.01 -21.46 -8.63
N GLU A 18 10.32 -22.14 -9.54
CA GLU A 18 10.41 -22.42 -10.99
C GLU A 18 9.02 -22.26 -11.68
N ALA A 19 9.00 -22.06 -13.01
CA ALA A 19 7.97 -22.45 -14.00
C ALA A 19 8.15 -21.61 -15.29
N GLU A 20 8.92 -22.12 -16.24
CA GLU A 20 9.24 -21.46 -17.51
C GLU A 20 8.04 -21.39 -18.50
N GLU A 21 8.28 -20.78 -19.66
CA GLU A 21 7.43 -20.84 -20.87
C GLU A 21 6.17 -19.96 -20.94
N ALA A 22 6.35 -18.63 -20.85
CA ALA A 22 5.84 -17.70 -21.88
C ALA A 22 6.28 -16.24 -21.66
N ALA A 23 7.29 -15.77 -22.42
CA ALA A 23 7.37 -14.41 -23.00
C ALA A 23 8.78 -14.08 -23.55
N ARG A 24 9.16 -14.72 -24.68
CA ARG A 24 10.20 -14.14 -25.56
C ARG A 24 9.66 -12.88 -26.23
N ARG A 25 9.66 -11.73 -25.55
CA ARG A 25 9.56 -10.40 -26.17
C ARG A 25 10.21 -9.33 -25.27
N ARG A 26 11.43 -8.95 -25.68
CA ARG A 26 12.18 -7.75 -25.27
C ARG A 26 11.28 -6.52 -25.35
N ASP A 27 11.22 -5.70 -24.28
CA ASP A 27 12.02 -4.47 -24.09
C ASP A 27 11.42 -3.27 -24.87
N ALA A 28 11.18 -2.07 -24.35
CA ALA A 28 11.25 -1.48 -23.01
C ALA A 28 10.06 -0.49 -22.91
N GLY A 29 9.60 0.08 -21.80
CA GLY A 29 10.11 0.30 -20.44
C GLY A 29 9.31 1.49 -19.87
N GLY A 30 9.05 1.54 -18.56
CA GLY A 30 8.17 2.57 -18.00
C GLY A 30 8.26 2.72 -16.49
N VAL A 31 8.42 3.97 -16.03
CA VAL A 31 8.26 4.38 -14.63
C VAL A 31 6.75 4.53 -14.36
N LEU A 32 6.30 4.24 -13.14
CA LEU A 32 4.88 4.38 -12.79
C LEU A 32 4.43 5.84 -12.91
N ARG A 33 3.59 6.08 -13.91
CA ARG A 33 2.81 7.29 -14.18
C ARG A 33 1.38 6.82 -14.45
N ALA A 34 0.39 7.49 -13.89
CA ALA A 34 -0.99 7.31 -14.32
C ALA A 34 -1.27 8.26 -15.50
N ASP A 35 -1.78 7.72 -16.60
CA ASP A 35 -2.50 8.53 -17.59
C ASP A 35 -3.98 8.53 -17.21
N ALA A 36 -4.60 9.70 -17.22
CA ALA A 36 -5.98 9.89 -16.79
C ALA A 36 -6.92 10.08 -17.99
N PRO A 37 -7.95 9.24 -18.15
CA PRO A 37 -9.21 9.64 -18.76
C PRO A 37 -10.14 10.20 -17.67
N GLY A 38 -10.78 11.34 -17.91
CA GLY A 38 -11.80 11.90 -17.02
C GLY A 38 -13.23 11.46 -17.39
N GLY A 39 -14.17 11.66 -16.48
CA GLY A 39 -15.60 11.46 -16.71
C GLY A 39 -16.31 10.89 -15.47
N GLY A 40 -17.03 11.73 -14.75
CA GLY A 40 -17.62 11.36 -13.45
C GLY A 40 -18.91 10.53 -13.54
N GLY A 41 -19.33 10.01 -12.39
CA GLY A 41 -20.64 9.38 -12.18
C GLY A 41 -20.67 7.85 -12.25
N ALA A 42 -19.57 7.19 -12.65
CA ALA A 42 -19.48 5.73 -12.80
C ALA A 42 -18.37 5.06 -11.94
N ASP A 43 -17.66 5.83 -11.11
CA ASP A 43 -16.40 5.40 -10.50
C ASP A 43 -16.52 4.42 -9.32
N ALA A 44 -17.64 4.36 -8.59
CA ALA A 44 -17.77 3.52 -7.39
C ALA A 44 -17.92 2.01 -7.70
N LEU A 45 -18.58 1.67 -8.82
CA LEU A 45 -18.82 0.27 -9.22
C LEU A 45 -17.60 -0.34 -9.92
N GLY A 46 -16.75 0.50 -10.51
CA GLY A 46 -15.48 0.10 -11.13
C GLY A 46 -14.32 0.02 -10.14
N GLY A 47 -13.11 -0.21 -10.64
CA GLY A 47 -11.88 -0.06 -9.86
C GLY A 47 -11.53 -1.17 -8.86
N GLY A 48 -12.45 -2.12 -8.62
CA GLY A 48 -12.17 -3.35 -7.87
C GLY A 48 -11.28 -4.34 -8.63
N PHE A 49 -11.05 -5.51 -8.04
CA PHE A 49 -10.29 -6.59 -8.67
C PHE A 49 -11.07 -7.22 -9.84
N THR A 50 -10.40 -7.43 -10.98
CA THR A 50 -10.96 -8.08 -12.17
C THR A 50 -11.02 -9.61 -12.03
N ASP A 51 -10.13 -10.19 -11.22
CA ASP A 51 -10.15 -11.58 -10.78
C ASP A 51 -9.96 -11.55 -9.26
N ALA A 52 -11.06 -11.37 -8.53
CA ALA A 52 -11.02 -11.09 -7.10
C ALA A 52 -10.33 -12.19 -6.27
N PRO A 53 -10.59 -13.50 -6.46
CA PRO A 53 -9.90 -14.54 -5.70
C PRO A 53 -8.39 -14.54 -5.94
N VAL A 54 -7.94 -14.45 -7.20
CA VAL A 54 -6.51 -14.52 -7.54
C VAL A 54 -5.79 -13.24 -7.11
N GLN A 55 -6.32 -12.08 -7.50
CA GLN A 55 -5.66 -10.79 -7.24
C GLN A 55 -5.64 -10.44 -5.76
N SER A 56 -6.75 -10.65 -5.02
CA SER A 56 -6.76 -10.45 -3.56
C SER A 56 -5.72 -11.35 -2.88
N ALA A 57 -5.64 -12.63 -3.25
CA ALA A 57 -4.64 -13.53 -2.68
C ALA A 57 -3.19 -13.12 -3.00
N HIS A 58 -2.91 -12.54 -4.18
CA HIS A 58 -1.59 -11.96 -4.49
C HIS A 58 -1.28 -10.73 -3.64
N VAL A 59 -2.24 -9.81 -3.48
CA VAL A 59 -2.06 -8.59 -2.68
C VAL A 59 -1.93 -8.90 -1.19
N PHE A 60 -2.73 -9.83 -0.67
CA PHE A 60 -2.63 -10.31 0.71
C PHE A 60 -1.24 -10.92 0.99
N ARG A 61 -0.75 -11.81 0.11
CA ARG A 61 0.62 -12.36 0.20
C ARG A 61 1.70 -11.28 0.14
N ALA A 62 1.54 -10.27 -0.72
CA ALA A 62 2.47 -9.14 -0.78
C ALA A 62 2.44 -8.33 0.52
N THR A 63 1.27 -8.08 1.11
CA THR A 63 1.11 -7.37 2.37
C THR A 63 1.79 -8.14 3.52
N LEU A 64 1.54 -9.44 3.66
CA LEU A 64 2.23 -10.28 4.64
C LEU A 64 3.75 -10.31 4.42
N ALA A 65 4.23 -10.32 3.18
CA ALA A 65 5.65 -10.24 2.87
C ALA A 65 6.29 -8.90 3.24
N ALA A 66 5.55 -7.77 3.16
CA ALA A 66 6.01 -6.46 3.63
C ALA A 66 6.07 -6.39 5.16
N LEU A 67 5.04 -6.90 5.85
CA LEU A 67 4.96 -6.92 7.31
C LEU A 67 6.03 -7.83 7.94
N SER A 68 6.23 -9.02 7.37
CA SER A 68 7.24 -9.99 7.85
C SER A 68 8.69 -9.64 7.47
N ARG A 69 8.90 -8.63 6.61
CA ARG A 69 10.24 -8.18 6.17
C ARG A 69 10.32 -6.65 6.18
N PRO A 70 10.32 -5.99 7.36
CA PRO A 70 10.24 -4.54 7.44
C PRO A 70 11.36 -3.83 6.67
N GLY A 71 10.99 -2.90 5.80
CA GLY A 71 11.91 -2.28 4.83
C GLY A 71 11.92 -2.96 3.45
N ALA A 72 11.06 -3.95 3.18
CA ALA A 72 10.74 -4.32 1.81
C ALA A 72 9.81 -3.27 1.17
N ILE A 73 10.11 -2.83 -0.06
CA ILE A 73 9.15 -2.12 -0.90
C ILE A 73 8.67 -3.11 -1.96
N LEU A 74 7.38 -3.41 -1.95
CA LEU A 74 6.74 -4.36 -2.86
C LEU A 74 5.80 -3.64 -3.82
N ARG A 75 5.52 -4.27 -4.97
CA ARG A 75 4.56 -3.77 -5.96
C ARG A 75 3.27 -4.57 -5.81
N VAL A 76 2.14 -3.86 -5.77
CA VAL A 76 0.80 -4.42 -5.85
C VAL A 76 0.10 -3.87 -7.09
N THR A 77 -0.79 -4.67 -7.67
CA THR A 77 -1.60 -4.36 -8.86
C THR A 77 -2.97 -5.02 -8.71
N GLY A 78 -3.91 -4.72 -9.62
CA GLY A 78 -5.21 -5.38 -9.69
C GLY A 78 -6.39 -4.48 -9.31
N ALA A 79 -6.20 -3.52 -8.41
CA ALA A 79 -7.19 -2.47 -8.13
C ALA A 79 -6.83 -1.15 -8.82
N ALA A 80 -7.86 -0.41 -9.24
CA ALA A 80 -7.79 0.93 -9.78
C ALA A 80 -8.81 1.82 -9.05
N PRO A 81 -8.56 2.13 -7.76
CA PRO A 81 -9.52 2.82 -6.91
C PRO A 81 -9.81 4.25 -7.40
N PRO A 82 -10.95 4.84 -7.02
CA PRO A 82 -11.25 6.23 -7.32
C PRO A 82 -10.26 7.19 -6.63
N ALA A 83 -10.08 8.36 -7.23
CA ALA A 83 -9.32 9.44 -6.62
C ALA A 83 -9.92 9.85 -5.25
N PRO A 84 -9.09 10.17 -4.24
CA PRO A 84 -7.66 10.41 -4.33
C PRO A 84 -6.76 9.17 -4.12
N LEU A 85 -7.31 7.96 -4.01
CA LEU A 85 -6.53 6.79 -3.62
C LEU A 85 -5.52 6.37 -4.69
N SER A 86 -4.32 5.98 -4.26
CA SER A 86 -3.41 5.23 -5.12
C SER A 86 -3.81 3.75 -5.18
N ALA A 87 -3.47 3.07 -6.27
CA ALA A 87 -3.58 1.61 -6.35
C ALA A 87 -2.78 0.88 -5.25
N ALA A 88 -1.74 1.53 -4.70
CA ALA A 88 -0.93 1.00 -3.61
C ALA A 88 -1.63 1.04 -2.24
N ALA A 89 -2.64 1.90 -2.07
CA ALA A 89 -3.46 1.94 -0.85
C ALA A 89 -4.81 1.23 -1.05
N GLY A 90 -5.45 1.39 -2.23
CA GLY A 90 -6.71 0.73 -2.55
C GLY A 90 -6.61 -0.80 -2.66
N ALA A 91 -5.57 -1.35 -3.29
CA ALA A 91 -5.46 -2.80 -3.43
C ALA A 91 -5.30 -3.52 -2.07
N PRO A 92 -4.41 -3.08 -1.14
CA PRO A 92 -4.36 -3.65 0.20
C PRO A 92 -5.64 -3.44 0.99
N LEU A 93 -6.35 -2.32 0.83
CA LEU A 93 -7.65 -2.13 1.48
C LEU A 93 -8.64 -3.23 1.06
N LEU A 94 -8.84 -3.45 -0.25
CA LEU A 94 -9.73 -4.53 -0.74
C LEU A 94 -9.30 -5.94 -0.31
N ALA A 95 -8.00 -6.17 -0.11
CA ALA A 95 -7.46 -7.48 0.28
C ALA A 95 -7.45 -7.71 1.80
N LEU A 96 -7.73 -6.68 2.61
CA LEU A 96 -7.73 -6.73 4.08
C LEU A 96 -9.09 -6.44 4.71
N THR A 97 -10.08 -5.96 3.93
CA THR A 97 -11.37 -5.52 4.45
C THR A 97 -12.54 -6.23 3.79
N ASP A 98 -13.46 -6.67 4.64
CA ASP A 98 -14.70 -7.38 4.34
C ASP A 98 -15.79 -6.92 5.32
N ALA A 99 -16.99 -7.52 5.22
CA ALA A 99 -18.13 -7.21 6.09
C ALA A 99 -17.90 -7.37 7.60
N THR A 100 -16.81 -8.05 8.03
CA THR A 100 -16.45 -8.28 9.44
C THR A 100 -15.25 -7.46 9.90
N THR A 101 -14.54 -6.79 8.99
CA THR A 101 -13.28 -6.07 9.23
C THR A 101 -13.45 -4.58 8.85
N PRO A 102 -14.19 -3.80 9.66
CA PRO A 102 -14.64 -2.46 9.29
C PRO A 102 -13.46 -1.48 9.15
N PRO A 103 -13.36 -0.75 8.02
CA PRO A 103 -12.30 0.23 7.83
C PRO A 103 -12.67 1.63 8.32
N HIS A 104 -11.64 2.40 8.68
CA HIS A 104 -11.71 3.84 8.89
C HIS A 104 -11.03 4.58 7.73
N LEU A 105 -11.72 5.58 7.16
CA LEU A 105 -11.18 6.47 6.14
C LEU A 105 -10.87 7.82 6.78
N ALA A 106 -9.69 8.37 6.51
CA ALA A 106 -9.21 9.60 7.14
C ALA A 106 -8.73 10.65 6.12
N GLY A 107 -9.05 11.92 6.38
CA GLY A 107 -8.61 13.05 5.58
C GLY A 107 -9.21 13.02 4.17
N ALA A 108 -8.39 13.23 3.14
CA ALA A 108 -8.86 13.26 1.75
C ALA A 108 -9.47 11.92 1.26
N ALA A 109 -9.10 10.80 1.88
CA ALA A 109 -9.69 9.49 1.60
C ALA A 109 -11.14 9.36 2.11
N ASP A 110 -11.57 10.21 3.05
CA ASP A 110 -12.92 10.20 3.60
C ASP A 110 -13.91 11.02 2.75
N CYS A 111 -13.98 10.69 1.46
CA CYS A 111 -14.88 11.33 0.51
C CYS A 111 -15.96 10.36 0.03
N ALA A 112 -17.14 10.89 -0.35
CA ALA A 112 -18.31 10.08 -0.72
C ALA A 112 -17.98 8.97 -1.74
N LEU A 113 -17.20 9.30 -2.77
CA LEU A 113 -16.83 8.34 -3.81
C LEU A 113 -16.01 7.15 -3.30
N VAL A 114 -15.06 7.39 -2.38
CA VAL A 114 -14.28 6.31 -1.76
C VAL A 114 -15.15 5.53 -0.76
N ARG A 115 -16.02 6.20 0.01
CA ARG A 115 -16.96 5.54 0.92
C ARG A 115 -17.88 4.57 0.18
N ASP A 116 -18.45 5.01 -0.94
CA ASP A 116 -19.33 4.20 -1.79
C ASP A 116 -18.57 3.02 -2.40
N TRP A 117 -17.35 3.27 -2.89
CA TRP A 117 -16.47 2.23 -3.46
C TRP A 117 -16.09 1.15 -2.45
N VAL A 118 -15.70 1.53 -1.22
CA VAL A 118 -15.41 0.58 -0.13
C VAL A 118 -16.65 -0.21 0.26
N THR A 119 -17.80 0.47 0.41
CA THR A 119 -19.07 -0.18 0.75
C THR A 119 -19.47 -1.20 -0.31
N PHE A 120 -19.27 -0.88 -1.60
CA PHE A 120 -19.60 -1.76 -2.72
C PHE A 120 -18.66 -2.97 -2.85
N HIS A 121 -17.34 -2.76 -2.87
CA HIS A 121 -16.37 -3.85 -3.12
C HIS A 121 -16.07 -4.71 -1.89
N CYS A 122 -16.18 -4.17 -0.67
CA CYS A 122 -15.85 -4.89 0.57
C CYS A 122 -17.10 -5.32 1.36
N GLY A 123 -18.28 -4.72 1.10
CA GLY A 123 -19.47 -4.92 1.93
C GLY A 123 -19.30 -4.45 3.37
N ALA A 124 -18.28 -3.63 3.64
CA ALA A 124 -17.86 -3.25 4.98
C ALA A 124 -18.54 -1.95 5.44
N ALA A 125 -19.08 -1.95 6.66
CA ALA A 125 -19.49 -0.71 7.32
C ALA A 125 -18.26 0.10 7.74
N LEU A 126 -18.25 1.40 7.47
CA LEU A 126 -17.17 2.28 7.91
C LEU A 126 -17.23 2.51 9.43
N ALA A 127 -16.07 2.48 10.09
CA ALA A 127 -15.96 2.64 11.54
C ALA A 127 -15.28 3.95 11.96
N ALA A 128 -15.52 4.33 13.21
CA ALA A 128 -14.66 5.26 13.94
C ALA A 128 -13.26 4.65 14.15
N ALA A 129 -12.25 5.48 14.33
CA ALA A 129 -10.84 5.05 14.39
C ALA A 129 -10.58 4.03 15.51
N GLU A 130 -11.32 4.16 16.62
CA GLU A 130 -11.23 3.35 17.83
C GLU A 130 -11.80 1.92 17.65
N GLN A 131 -12.61 1.73 16.60
CA GLN A 131 -13.29 0.46 16.27
C GLN A 131 -12.78 -0.17 14.96
N ALA A 132 -11.84 0.50 14.28
CA ALA A 132 -11.37 0.12 12.96
C ALA A 132 -10.36 -1.03 13.02
N MET A 133 -10.54 -2.05 12.18
CA MET A 133 -9.55 -3.12 11.99
C MET A 133 -8.52 -2.78 10.90
N CYS A 134 -8.89 -1.87 9.99
CA CYS A 134 -8.00 -1.28 9.00
C CYS A 134 -8.26 0.24 8.93
N ALA A 135 -7.25 1.06 8.71
CA ALA A 135 -7.43 2.49 8.50
C ALA A 135 -6.60 3.00 7.33
N LEU A 136 -7.15 3.90 6.53
CA LEU A 136 -6.50 4.49 5.36
C LEU A 136 -6.53 6.01 5.43
N GLY A 137 -5.36 6.63 5.26
CA GLY A 137 -5.21 8.08 5.15
C GLY A 137 -3.75 8.50 5.02
N ASP A 138 -3.48 9.79 4.92
CA ASP A 138 -2.11 10.30 5.08
C ASP A 138 -1.68 10.30 6.55
N TRP A 139 -0.38 10.46 6.81
CA TRP A 139 0.17 10.42 8.17
C TRP A 139 -0.42 11.49 9.12
N ALA A 140 -0.84 12.65 8.61
CA ALA A 140 -1.41 13.72 9.43
C ALA A 140 -2.88 13.44 9.76
N ALA A 141 -3.66 12.96 8.80
CA ALA A 141 -5.07 12.59 8.98
C ALA A 141 -5.25 11.40 9.94
N LEU A 142 -4.25 10.51 10.01
CA LEU A 142 -4.22 9.39 10.95
C LEU A 142 -3.73 9.76 12.36
N GLN A 143 -3.40 11.03 12.66
CA GLN A 143 -3.10 11.43 14.04
C GLN A 143 -4.37 11.66 14.89
N PRO A 144 -4.28 11.43 16.23
CA PRO A 144 -3.18 10.75 16.92
C PRO A 144 -3.28 9.23 16.70
N VAL A 145 -2.14 8.53 16.65
CA VAL A 145 -2.10 7.09 16.31
C VAL A 145 -2.52 6.18 17.47
N ASP A 146 -2.56 6.69 18.70
CA ASP A 146 -2.91 5.97 19.93
C ASP A 146 -4.41 5.74 20.11
N ARG A 147 -5.27 6.40 19.32
CA ARG A 147 -6.72 6.11 19.27
C ARG A 147 -7.06 4.80 18.58
N PHE A 148 -6.16 4.26 17.75
CA PHE A 148 -6.38 3.00 17.04
C PHE A 148 -6.08 1.81 17.95
N ALA A 149 -6.82 0.71 17.78
CA ALA A 149 -6.59 -0.51 18.53
C ALA A 149 -5.16 -1.04 18.31
N VAL A 150 -4.40 -1.24 19.38
CA VAL A 150 -3.04 -1.84 19.33
C VAL A 150 -3.04 -3.36 19.57
N GLY A 151 -4.23 -3.96 19.70
CA GLY A 151 -4.40 -5.34 20.15
C GLY A 151 -4.23 -5.50 21.67
N ALA A 152 -4.51 -6.69 22.17
CA ALA A 152 -4.20 -7.11 23.55
C ALA A 152 -3.22 -8.29 23.52
N PRO A 153 -2.44 -8.56 24.59
CA PRO A 153 -1.54 -9.72 24.61
C PRO A 153 -2.24 -11.06 24.33
N GLU A 154 -3.51 -11.18 24.73
CA GLU A 154 -4.37 -12.35 24.54
C GLU A 154 -5.02 -12.39 23.14
N TYR A 155 -5.13 -11.23 22.48
CA TYR A 155 -5.75 -11.04 21.16
C TYR A 155 -4.94 -10.03 20.32
N PRO A 156 -3.70 -10.35 19.92
CA PRO A 156 -2.83 -9.43 19.17
C PRO A 156 -3.29 -9.25 17.72
N ASP A 157 -4.12 -10.16 17.22
CA ASP A 157 -4.83 -10.12 15.93
C ASP A 157 -5.84 -8.96 15.83
N ARG A 158 -6.26 -8.39 16.97
CA ARG A 158 -7.22 -7.26 17.03
C ARG A 158 -6.56 -5.88 16.94
N ALA A 159 -5.30 -5.81 16.52
CA ALA A 159 -4.64 -4.55 16.22
C ALA A 159 -5.12 -3.99 14.87
N ALA A 160 -5.30 -2.66 14.80
CA ALA A 160 -5.65 -1.96 13.58
C ALA A 160 -4.47 -1.90 12.60
N THR A 161 -4.69 -2.26 11.34
CA THR A 161 -3.68 -2.10 10.28
C THR A 161 -3.78 -0.71 9.67
N LEU A 162 -2.70 0.08 9.74
CA LEU A 162 -2.65 1.45 9.18
C LEU A 162 -2.02 1.46 7.77
N ILE A 163 -2.83 1.75 6.75
CA ILE A 163 -2.41 2.01 5.37
C ILE A 163 -2.14 3.51 5.22
N VAL A 164 -0.86 3.89 5.26
CA VAL A 164 -0.44 5.29 5.21
C VAL A 164 -0.08 5.71 3.78
N GLU A 165 -0.93 6.55 3.17
CA GLU A 165 -0.66 7.23 1.90
C GLU A 165 0.53 8.20 2.04
N ALA A 166 1.44 8.18 1.06
CA ALA A 166 2.65 9.02 1.06
C ALA A 166 3.06 9.36 -0.38
N PRO A 167 3.44 10.62 -0.70
CA PRO A 167 3.79 11.03 -2.07
C PRO A 167 4.98 10.29 -2.70
N SER A 168 5.84 9.69 -1.88
CA SER A 168 6.95 8.86 -2.34
C SER A 168 7.44 7.92 -1.23
N LEU A 169 7.93 6.75 -1.63
CA LEU A 169 8.61 5.79 -0.74
C LEU A 169 10.08 5.68 -1.14
N ALA A 170 10.99 5.81 -0.18
CA ALA A 170 12.42 5.72 -0.38
C ALA A 170 13.10 5.07 0.82
N MET A 171 14.02 4.14 0.56
CA MET A 171 14.79 3.36 1.55
C MET A 171 15.89 4.17 2.25
N GLN A 172 15.53 5.34 2.77
CA GLN A 172 16.42 6.38 3.29
C GLN A 172 16.04 6.81 4.72
N GLY A 173 15.02 6.18 5.31
CA GLY A 173 14.59 6.46 6.67
C GLY A 173 15.45 5.81 7.76
N ALA A 174 14.82 5.58 8.91
CA ALA A 174 15.47 5.04 10.11
C ALA A 174 16.07 3.66 9.83
N ARG A 175 17.19 3.33 10.48
CA ARG A 175 17.75 1.98 10.46
C ARG A 175 16.82 1.07 11.28
N LEU A 176 16.46 -0.07 10.71
CA LEU A 176 15.60 -1.08 11.32
C LEU A 176 16.40 -2.33 11.65
N ASN A 177 16.07 -2.96 12.79
CA ASN A 177 16.62 -4.21 13.29
C ASN A 177 15.53 -4.93 14.11
N GLY A 178 15.56 -6.27 14.15
CA GLY A 178 14.53 -7.08 14.81
C GLY A 178 14.03 -8.23 13.93
N PRO A 179 12.90 -8.87 14.28
CA PRO A 179 12.31 -9.98 13.52
C PRO A 179 12.14 -9.65 12.03
N GLY A 180 12.40 -10.64 11.17
CA GLY A 180 12.32 -10.47 9.71
C GLY A 180 13.51 -9.76 9.06
N ILE A 181 14.43 -9.19 9.84
CA ILE A 181 15.62 -8.47 9.35
C ILE A 181 16.87 -9.27 9.75
N ARG A 182 17.68 -9.68 8.75
CA ARG A 182 18.93 -10.43 8.99
C ARG A 182 20.02 -9.56 9.64
N ASP A 183 20.32 -8.42 9.04
CA ASP A 183 21.47 -7.58 9.40
C ASP A 183 21.04 -6.14 9.77
N ALA A 184 20.45 -5.43 8.80
CA ALA A 184 19.78 -4.15 8.97
C ALA A 184 18.92 -3.83 7.74
N ALA A 185 17.81 -3.11 7.94
CA ALA A 185 17.03 -2.50 6.87
C ALA A 185 16.90 -0.98 7.08
N ARG A 186 16.20 -0.29 6.18
CA ARG A 186 15.81 1.12 6.35
C ARG A 186 14.30 1.30 6.20
N SER A 187 13.70 2.25 6.91
CA SER A 187 12.28 2.56 6.72
C SER A 187 12.01 3.31 5.41
N ALA A 188 10.82 3.10 4.85
CA ALA A 188 10.42 3.60 3.54
C ALA A 188 9.89 5.05 3.48
N PRO A 189 9.60 5.73 4.61
CA PRO A 189 9.56 7.19 4.64
C PRO A 189 10.82 7.77 5.31
N ARG A 190 11.35 8.85 4.75
CA ARG A 190 12.30 9.73 5.45
C ARG A 190 11.56 10.35 6.64
N ARG A 191 11.94 10.00 7.87
CA ARG A 191 11.47 10.70 9.07
C ARG A 191 11.72 12.19 8.87
N ARG A 192 10.68 13.04 8.86
CA ARG A 192 10.90 14.49 8.98
C ARG A 192 11.75 14.68 10.24
N PRO A 193 12.82 15.50 10.24
CA PRO A 193 13.48 15.83 11.49
C PRO A 193 12.39 16.27 12.48
N ALA A 194 12.46 15.76 13.71
CA ALA A 194 11.57 16.26 14.75
C ALA A 194 11.72 17.79 14.74
N ALA A 195 10.61 18.51 14.70
CA ALA A 195 10.68 19.94 14.98
C ALA A 195 11.33 20.04 16.35
N ALA A 196 12.44 20.79 16.45
CA ALA A 196 13.03 21.06 17.75
C ALA A 196 11.92 21.65 18.62
N ALA A 197 11.71 21.04 19.80
CA ALA A 197 10.87 21.67 20.80
C ALA A 197 11.47 23.06 21.12
N PRO A 198 10.62 24.08 21.34
CA PRO A 198 11.09 25.44 21.60
C PRO A 198 11.94 25.54 22.89
#